data_AF-A0A8J8FUE4-F1
#
_entry.id   AF-A0A8J8FUE4-F1
#
_cell.length_a   1.000
_cell.length_b   1.000
_cell.length_c   1.000
_cell.angle_alpha   90.00
_cell.angle_beta   90.00
_cell.angle_gamma   90.00
#
_symmetry.space_group_name_H-M   'P 1'
#
loop_
_entity.id
_entity.type
_entity.pdbx_description
1 polymer ?
#
loop_
_entity_poly.entity_id
_entity_poly.type
_entity_poly.pdbx_seq_one_letter_code
_entity_poly.pdbx_strand_id
1 'polypeptide(L)' 'HIAGHARSEGLILVTNNVKEFERVEALRIDNWI' A
#
# COMPACT_ATOMS: atom_id res chain seq x y z
N HIS A 1 4.31 -0.54 9.92
CA HIS A 1 4.06 -1.99 9.80
C HIS A 1 2.95 -2.34 8.78
N ILE A 2 1.93 -1.50 8.55
CA ILE A 2 0.80 -1.80 7.64
C ILE A 2 1.22 -2.17 6.20
N ALA A 3 2.16 -1.45 5.61
CA ALA A 3 2.66 -1.73 4.26
C ALA A 3 3.36 -3.08 4.14
N GLY A 4 4.14 -3.45 5.17
CA GLY A 4 4.81 -4.75 5.21
C GLY A 4 3.83 -5.91 5.31
N HIS A 5 2.79 -5.75 6.13
CA HIS A 5 1.74 -6.74 6.29
C HIS A 5 0.89 -6.89 5.01
N ALA A 6 0.45 -5.78 4.40
CA ALA A 6 -0.28 -5.82 3.14
C ALA A 6 0.55 -6.48 2.02
N ARG A 7 1.85 -6.19 1.95
CA ARG A 7 2.76 -6.81 0.98
C ARG A 7 2.95 -8.31 1.22
N SER A 8 3.13 -8.75 2.48
CA SER A 8 3.33 -10.18 2.77
C SER A 8 2.11 -11.03 2.46
N GLU A 9 0.91 -10.45 2.63
CA GLU A 9 -0.38 -11.12 2.38
C GLU A 9 -0.91 -10.86 0.96
N GLY A 10 -0.20 -10.08 0.12
CA GLY A 10 -0.64 -9.74 -1.24
C GLY A 10 -1.91 -8.87 -1.32
N LEU A 11 -2.23 -8.16 -0.24
CA LEU A 11 -3.41 -7.30 -0.11
C LEU A 11 -3.21 -5.94 -0.79
N ILE A 12 -4.33 -5.27 -1.05
CA ILE A 12 -4.35 -3.88 -1.54
C ILE A 12 -4.43 -2.94 -0.34
N LEU A 13 -3.47 -2.02 -0.21
CA LEU A 13 -3.52 -0.95 0.77
C LEU A 13 -4.34 0.22 0.21
N VAL A 14 -5.54 0.42 0.74
CA VAL A 14 -6.36 1.59 0.42
C VAL A 14 -5.88 2.77 1.26
N THR A 15 -5.44 3.86 0.62
CA THR A 15 -4.93 5.06 1.30
C THR A 15 -5.03 6.31 0.43
N ASN A 16 -5.31 7.44 1.07
CA ASN A 16 -5.29 8.75 0.40
C ASN A 16 -3.89 9.38 0.37
N ASN A 17 -2.90 8.78 1.05
CA ASN A 17 -1.52 9.25 1.08
C ASN A 17 -0.61 8.39 0.18
N VAL A 18 -0.95 8.28 -1.10
CA VAL A 18 -0.24 7.40 -2.05
C VAL A 18 1.27 7.66 -2.08
N LYS A 19 1.70 8.92 -1.99
CA LYS A 19 3.13 9.32 -1.98
C LYS A 19 3.93 8.71 -0.83
N GLU A 20 3.29 8.44 0.29
CA GLU A 20 3.94 7.77 1.42
C GLU A 20 4.25 6.30 1.11
N PHE A 21 3.49 5.67 0.23
CA PHE A 21 3.55 4.22 0.02
C PHE A 21 4.07 3.82 -1.36
N GLU A 22 4.11 4.74 -2.33
CA GLU A 22 4.59 4.48 -3.70
C GLU A 22 6.04 3.98 -3.75
N ARG A 23 6.87 4.34 -2.76
CA ARG A 23 8.27 3.89 -2.64
C ARG A 23 8.43 2.44 -2.17
N VAL A 24 7.33 1.77 -1.78
CA VAL A 24 7.38 0.40 -1.28
C VAL A 24 7.22 -0.56 -2.46
N GLU A 25 8.33 -1.16 -2.88
CA GLU A 25 8.33 -2.13 -3.97
C GLU A 25 7.37 -3.29 -3.70
N ALA A 26 6.64 -3.69 -4.76
CA ALA A 26 5.64 -4.76 -4.78
C ALA A 26 4.43 -4.57 -3.84
N LEU A 27 4.23 -3.37 -3.27
CA LEU A 27 3.00 -3.04 -2.55
C LEU A 27 1.91 -2.59 -3.53
N ARG A 28 0.73 -3.21 -3.44
CA ARG A 28 -0.46 -2.79 -4.19
C ARG A 28 -1.18 -1.70 -3.42
N ILE A 29 -1.48 -0.58 -4.07
CA ILE A 29 -2.09 0.60 -3.45
C ILE A 29 -3.29 1.02 -4.28
N ASP A 30 -4.35 1.46 -3.61
CA ASP A 30 -5.51 2.06 -4.26
C ASP A 30 -5.95 3.33 -3.51
N ASN A 31 -6.52 4.29 -4.23
CA ASN A 31 -7.04 5.54 -3.69
C ASN A 31 -8.50 5.69 -4.09
N TRP A 32 -9.40 5.68 -3.10
CA TRP A 32 -10.85 5.68 -3.33
C TRP A 32 -11.50 7.07 -3.20
N ILE A 33 -10.68 8.12 -3.05
CA ILE A 33 -11.13 9.53 -3.12
C ILE A 33 -11.02 10.05 -4.54
#